data_AF-A0A8H4V1L9-F1
#
_entry.id   AF-A0A8H4V1L9-F1
#
_cell.length_a   1.000
_cell.length_b   1.000
_cell.length_c   1.000
_cell.angle_alpha   90.00
_cell.angle_beta   90.00
_cell.angle_gamma   90.00
#
_symmetry.space_group_name_H-M   'P 1'
#
loop_
_entity.id
_entity.type
_entity.pdbx_description
1 polymer ?
#
loop_
_entity_poly.entity_id
_entity_poly.type
_entity_poly.pdbx_seq_one_letter_code
_entity_poly.pdbx_strand_id
1 'polypeptide(L)'
;MIALTACGHTIGGVHAGNFPEVLQSGTVPNDYQHFDSTTIFDEKIASEYIGGNTSDPLAGPLAVKNTYDSDIAVFTADNNATISLMADPTYFQSRCQVMLQRMIEVVPPGVLLTDPITPYEVKPSNLQLTIQPGGTELQFTGEIRVRTTDLNGTISNVQLVYVDRNGASTCGSCVISTQYAGTANGFDDSFA
;
A
#
# COMPACT_ATOMS: atom_id res chain seq x y z
N MET A 1 5.55 20.09 -1.02
CA MET A 1 5.21 19.13 -2.08
C MET A 1 6.42 18.97 -3.01
N ILE A 2 6.93 20.05 -3.63
CA ILE A 2 8.18 20.07 -4.43
C ILE A 2 9.29 19.18 -3.89
N ALA A 3 9.73 19.45 -2.65
CA ALA A 3 10.84 18.69 -2.10
C ALA A 3 10.54 17.21 -1.94
N LEU A 4 9.32 16.85 -1.55
CA LEU A 4 8.95 15.45 -1.44
C LEU A 4 8.95 14.75 -2.80
N THR A 5 8.43 15.39 -3.85
CA THR A 5 8.45 14.85 -5.22
C THR A 5 9.87 14.65 -5.72
N ALA A 6 10.72 15.67 -5.64
CA ALA A 6 12.11 15.54 -6.08
C ALA A 6 12.86 14.46 -5.29
N CYS A 7 12.66 14.34 -3.97
CA CYS A 7 13.25 13.26 -3.19
C CYS A 7 12.73 11.87 -3.55
N GLY A 8 11.50 11.74 -4.04
CA GLY A 8 10.97 10.47 -4.54
C GLY A 8 11.48 10.14 -5.93
N HIS A 9 11.46 11.13 -6.83
CA HIS A 9 11.74 10.96 -8.26
C HIS A 9 13.22 11.01 -8.62
N THR A 10 14.16 11.22 -7.68
CA THR A 10 15.58 10.92 -7.95
C THR A 10 15.83 9.43 -8.23
N ILE A 11 14.93 8.54 -7.80
CA ILE A 11 15.03 7.10 -8.08
C ILE A 11 13.79 6.63 -8.82
N GLY A 12 14.03 5.80 -9.83
CA GLY A 12 12.97 5.14 -10.60
C GLY A 12 12.72 5.84 -11.92
N GLY A 13 11.47 5.77 -12.39
CA GLY A 13 11.12 6.15 -13.75
C GLY A 13 9.74 5.63 -14.15
N VAL A 14 9.43 5.79 -15.44
CA VAL A 14 8.11 5.49 -16.01
C VAL A 14 8.20 4.37 -17.05
N HIS A 15 7.25 3.44 -17.00
CA HIS A 15 7.05 2.42 -18.05
C HIS A 15 6.04 2.91 -19.10
N ALA A 16 6.43 2.87 -20.38
CA ALA A 16 5.60 3.33 -21.50
C ALA A 16 4.27 2.56 -21.63
N GLY A 17 4.29 1.26 -21.34
CA GLY A 17 3.10 0.41 -21.41
C GLY A 17 1.99 0.79 -20.44
N ASN A 18 2.32 1.52 -19.37
CA ASN A 18 1.37 2.00 -18.37
C ASN A 18 1.03 3.50 -18.52
N PHE A 19 1.94 4.28 -19.11
CA PHE A 19 1.82 5.74 -19.20
C PHE A 19 2.24 6.26 -20.60
N PRO A 20 1.50 5.88 -21.66
CA PRO A 20 1.81 6.27 -23.04
C PRO A 20 1.72 7.79 -23.28
N GLU A 21 1.07 8.54 -22.39
CA GLU A 21 0.90 10.00 -22.46
C GLU A 21 2.18 10.76 -22.13
N VAL A 22 3.15 10.13 -21.46
CA VAL A 22 4.43 10.75 -21.08
C VAL A 22 5.64 10.05 -21.68
N LEU A 23 5.50 8.76 -22.04
CA LEU A 23 6.56 7.97 -22.67
C LEU A 23 5.98 7.04 -23.75
N GLN A 24 6.46 7.17 -24.99
CA GLN A 24 5.98 6.33 -26.09
C GLN A 24 6.78 5.02 -26.19
N SER A 25 6.09 3.89 -26.38
CA SER A 25 6.74 2.58 -26.62
C SER A 25 7.69 2.61 -27.83
N GLY A 26 8.82 1.92 -27.70
CA GLY A 26 9.87 1.81 -28.71
C GLY A 26 10.81 3.02 -28.81
N THR A 27 10.69 4.02 -27.93
CA THR A 27 11.54 5.23 -27.97
C THR A 27 12.77 5.16 -27.07
N VAL A 28 12.75 4.31 -26.04
CA VAL A 28 13.83 4.12 -25.07
C VAL A 28 14.03 2.62 -24.80
N PRO A 29 15.22 2.18 -24.33
CA PRO A 29 15.46 0.79 -23.99
C PRO A 29 14.44 0.26 -22.97
N ASN A 30 13.94 -0.96 -23.20
CA ASN A 30 12.98 -1.65 -22.33
C ASN A 30 11.66 -0.89 -22.07
N ASP A 31 11.33 0.12 -22.89
CA ASP A 31 10.14 0.96 -22.68
C ASP A 31 10.09 1.58 -21.27
N TYR A 32 11.25 1.88 -20.69
CA TYR A 32 11.39 2.44 -19.35
C TYR A 32 12.36 3.61 -19.35
N GLN A 33 11.90 4.78 -18.90
CA GLN A 33 12.71 5.99 -18.83
C GLN A 33 12.85 6.44 -17.37
N HIS A 34 14.10 6.58 -16.93
CA HIS A 34 14.43 7.13 -15.63
C HIS A 34 14.07 8.62 -15.54
N PHE A 35 13.71 9.05 -14.33
CA PHE A 35 13.39 10.45 -14.03
C PHE A 35 14.61 11.37 -14.14
N ASP A 36 15.82 10.88 -13.85
CA ASP A 36 17.08 11.59 -14.09
C ASP A 36 18.14 10.67 -14.70
N SER A 37 19.35 11.18 -14.91
CA SER A 37 20.43 10.43 -15.56
C SER A 37 21.08 9.33 -14.70
N THR A 38 20.67 9.17 -13.44
CA THR A 38 21.29 8.24 -12.49
C THR A 38 20.31 7.21 -11.93
N THR A 39 20.85 6.28 -11.14
CA THR A 39 20.06 5.23 -10.44
C THR A 39 20.38 5.21 -8.95
N ILE A 40 21.01 6.28 -8.46
CA ILE A 40 21.39 6.47 -7.06
C ILE A 40 20.59 7.63 -6.48
N PHE A 41 20.55 7.74 -5.16
CA PHE A 41 19.86 8.83 -4.50
C PHE A 41 20.72 10.10 -4.52
N ASP A 42 20.45 11.03 -5.44
CA ASP A 42 21.21 12.28 -5.59
C ASP A 42 20.34 13.44 -6.14
N GLU A 43 20.94 14.61 -6.34
CA GLU A 43 20.22 15.83 -6.74
C GLU A 43 19.88 15.92 -8.23
N LYS A 44 20.14 14.88 -9.03
CA LYS A 44 20.10 14.96 -10.50
C LYS A 44 18.73 15.35 -11.04
N ILE A 45 17.65 14.82 -10.49
CA ILE A 45 16.28 15.27 -10.79
C ILE A 45 16.08 16.80 -10.69
N ALA A 46 16.71 17.46 -9.72
CA ALA A 46 16.58 18.91 -9.54
C ALA A 46 17.58 19.69 -10.39
N SER A 47 18.85 19.27 -10.39
CA SER A 47 19.92 19.96 -11.12
C SER A 47 19.74 19.89 -12.64
N GLU A 48 19.25 18.78 -13.18
CA GLU A 48 18.97 18.62 -14.60
C GLU A 48 17.69 19.35 -15.03
N TYR A 49 16.67 19.37 -14.17
CA TYR A 49 15.46 20.15 -14.41
C TYR A 49 15.78 21.64 -14.54
N ILE A 50 16.53 22.19 -13.58
CA ILE A 50 16.96 23.60 -13.61
C ILE A 50 17.96 23.87 -14.74
N GLY A 51 18.81 22.89 -15.06
CA GLY A 51 19.77 22.96 -16.17
C GLY A 51 19.13 22.89 -17.56
N GLY A 52 17.84 22.54 -17.66
CA GLY A 52 17.13 22.38 -18.93
C GLY A 52 17.57 21.16 -19.74
N ASN A 53 18.18 20.18 -19.08
CA ASN A 53 18.70 18.94 -19.69
C ASN A 53 18.14 17.68 -19.01
N THR A 54 16.97 17.79 -18.37
CA THR A 54 16.27 16.68 -17.72
C THR A 54 15.85 15.59 -18.70
N SER A 55 15.98 14.33 -18.27
CA SER A 55 15.41 13.16 -18.94
C SER A 55 14.05 12.73 -18.39
N ASP A 56 13.51 13.48 -17.41
CA ASP A 56 12.25 13.18 -16.75
C ASP A 56 11.08 13.14 -17.75
N PRO A 57 10.41 11.99 -17.93
CA PRO A 57 9.21 11.88 -18.75
C PRO A 57 8.10 12.86 -18.33
N LEU A 58 7.99 13.17 -17.04
CA LEU A 58 6.97 14.04 -16.45
C LEU A 58 7.32 15.54 -16.57
N ALA A 59 8.51 15.86 -17.07
CA ALA A 59 8.90 17.20 -17.50
C ALA A 59 9.22 17.24 -19.01
N GLY A 60 8.97 16.15 -19.73
CA GLY A 60 9.31 15.99 -21.13
C GLY A 60 8.29 16.64 -22.09
N PRO A 61 8.67 16.81 -23.37
CA PRO A 61 7.82 17.46 -24.37
C PRO A 61 6.51 16.70 -24.64
N LEU A 62 6.51 15.37 -24.49
CA LEU A 62 5.31 14.56 -24.68
C LEU A 62 4.30 14.80 -23.54
N ALA A 63 4.79 14.82 -22.30
CA ALA A 63 3.98 15.15 -21.13
C ALA A 63 3.38 16.56 -21.24
N VAL A 64 4.17 17.57 -21.59
CA VAL A 64 3.69 18.95 -21.82
C VAL A 64 2.62 18.99 -22.91
N LYS A 65 2.87 18.33 -24.05
CA LYS A 65 1.91 18.28 -25.16
C LYS A 65 0.57 17.66 -24.72
N ASN A 66 0.61 16.67 -23.84
CA ASN A 66 -0.56 15.92 -23.42
C ASN A 66 -1.16 16.43 -22.11
N THR A 67 -0.58 17.44 -21.45
CA THR A 67 -0.96 17.95 -20.12
C THR A 67 -0.81 16.94 -18.97
N TYR A 68 0.22 16.09 -19.07
CA TYR A 68 0.63 15.10 -18.05
C TYR A 68 1.97 15.47 -17.40
N ASP A 69 2.34 16.75 -17.45
CA ASP A 69 3.61 17.30 -16.98
C ASP A 69 3.60 17.61 -15.47
N SER A 70 3.34 16.57 -14.66
CA SER A 70 3.17 16.72 -13.21
C SER A 70 4.39 17.31 -12.51
N ASP A 71 5.59 16.94 -12.94
CA ASP A 71 6.82 17.40 -12.31
C ASP A 71 7.08 18.87 -12.64
N ILE A 72 6.75 19.33 -13.86
CA ILE A 72 6.73 20.77 -14.18
C ILE A 72 5.72 21.50 -13.30
N ALA A 73 4.48 21.02 -13.22
CA ALA A 73 3.44 21.67 -12.44
C ALA A 73 3.81 21.79 -10.95
N VAL A 74 4.48 20.77 -10.41
CA VAL A 74 4.96 20.75 -9.03
C VAL A 74 6.16 21.67 -8.86
N PHE A 75 7.23 21.49 -9.64
CA PHE A 75 8.48 22.23 -9.48
C PHE A 75 8.33 23.73 -9.70
N THR A 76 7.37 24.14 -10.53
CA THR A 76 7.03 25.55 -10.77
C THR A 76 6.06 26.15 -9.76
N ALA A 77 5.48 25.35 -8.84
CA ALA A 77 4.44 25.80 -7.93
C ALA A 77 4.87 26.97 -7.01
N ASP A 78 6.17 27.14 -6.78
CA ASP A 78 6.74 28.27 -6.04
C ASP A 78 7.68 29.14 -6.88
N ASN A 79 7.44 29.20 -8.19
CA ASN A 79 8.29 29.87 -9.18
C ASN A 79 9.72 29.32 -9.18
N ASN A 80 9.86 27.99 -9.12
CA ASN A 80 11.11 27.25 -9.09
C ASN A 80 12.01 27.54 -7.87
N ALA A 81 11.53 28.21 -6.82
CA ALA A 81 12.37 28.60 -5.69
C ALA A 81 12.90 27.37 -4.93
N THR A 82 12.04 26.43 -4.57
CA THR A 82 12.46 25.23 -3.82
C THR A 82 13.29 24.29 -4.68
N ILE A 83 12.86 24.01 -5.92
CA ILE A 83 13.59 23.07 -6.79
C ILE A 83 14.98 23.59 -7.16
N SER A 84 15.15 24.92 -7.28
CA SER A 84 16.47 25.54 -7.47
C SER A 84 17.42 25.32 -6.30
N LEU A 85 16.92 25.40 -5.06
CA LEU A 85 17.75 25.07 -3.88
C LEU A 85 18.12 23.59 -3.85
N MET A 86 17.23 22.72 -4.33
CA MET A 86 17.45 21.28 -4.38
C MET A 86 18.46 20.84 -5.44
N ALA A 87 18.88 21.72 -6.35
CA ALA A 87 19.99 21.44 -7.26
C ALA A 87 21.36 21.41 -6.56
N ASP A 88 21.45 21.86 -5.30
CA ASP A 88 22.65 21.69 -4.47
C ASP A 88 22.63 20.31 -3.75
N PRO A 89 23.68 19.48 -3.90
CA PRO A 89 23.71 18.14 -3.30
C PRO A 89 23.54 18.11 -1.78
N THR A 90 24.12 19.10 -1.07
CA THR A 90 24.09 19.14 0.40
C THR A 90 22.69 19.54 0.89
N TYR A 91 22.09 20.53 0.24
CA TYR A 91 20.72 20.94 0.51
C TYR A 91 19.73 19.82 0.17
N PHE A 92 19.89 19.17 -1.00
CA PHE A 92 19.08 18.03 -1.40
C PHE A 92 19.07 16.94 -0.34
N GLN A 93 20.23 16.45 0.07
CA GLN A 93 20.37 15.37 1.04
C GLN A 93 19.70 15.73 2.39
N SER A 94 20.05 16.89 2.94
CA SER A 94 19.50 17.35 4.22
C SER A 94 17.99 17.63 4.14
N ARG A 95 17.51 18.07 2.97
CA ARG A 95 16.09 18.34 2.80
C ARG A 95 15.29 17.05 2.66
N CYS A 96 15.79 16.09 1.90
CA CYS A 96 15.17 14.78 1.69
C CYS A 96 15.09 13.96 2.97
N GLN A 97 16.13 13.99 3.81
CA GLN A 97 16.09 13.34 5.12
C GLN A 97 14.85 13.75 5.92
N VAL A 98 14.56 15.05 6.01
CA VAL A 98 13.40 15.54 6.76
C VAL A 98 12.08 15.25 6.06
N MET A 99 12.03 15.31 4.73
CA MET A 99 10.79 15.01 4.00
C MET A 99 10.40 13.54 4.14
N LEU A 100 11.35 12.62 3.98
CA LEU A 100 11.13 11.19 4.16
C LEU A 100 10.84 10.84 5.62
N GLN A 101 11.51 11.50 6.58
CA GLN A 101 11.19 11.33 8.01
C GLN A 101 9.72 11.68 8.31
N ARG A 102 9.19 12.75 7.72
CA ARG A 102 7.77 13.13 7.88
C ARG A 102 6.79 12.13 7.28
N MET A 103 7.21 11.31 6.32
CA MET A 103 6.37 10.22 5.79
C MET A 103 6.31 9.02 6.74
N ILE A 104 7.33 8.85 7.59
CA ILE A 104 7.41 7.76 8.57
C ILE A 104 6.74 8.21 9.87
N GLU A 105 7.08 9.42 10.33
CA GLU A 105 6.57 10.04 11.55
C GLU A 105 5.25 10.78 11.30
N VAL A 106 4.24 10.04 10.83
CA VAL A 106 2.90 10.60 10.58
C VAL A 106 2.13 10.94 11.87
N VAL A 107 2.63 10.45 13.01
CA VAL A 107 2.05 10.64 14.33
C VAL A 107 2.82 11.75 15.05
N PRO A 108 2.17 12.84 15.51
CA PRO A 108 2.85 13.92 16.24
C PRO A 108 3.56 13.42 17.51
N PRO A 109 4.71 13.99 17.89
CA PRO A 109 5.59 13.49 18.96
C PRO A 109 5.02 13.55 20.40
N GLY A 110 3.78 13.99 20.57
CA GLY A 110 3.06 13.97 21.85
C GLY A 110 1.89 12.98 21.90
N VAL A 111 1.63 12.26 20.82
CA VAL A 111 0.56 11.26 20.78
C VAL A 111 1.10 9.95 21.30
N LEU A 112 0.57 9.52 22.45
CA LEU A 112 0.81 8.18 22.95
C LEU A 112 0.01 7.20 22.09
N LEU A 113 0.68 6.44 21.24
CA LEU A 113 0.05 5.32 20.56
C LEU A 113 -0.31 4.25 21.61
N THR A 114 -1.48 3.65 21.43
CA THR A 114 -1.84 2.41 22.12
C THR A 114 -0.91 1.29 21.67
N ASP A 115 -0.91 0.18 22.42
CA ASP A 115 -0.22 -1.03 21.96
C ASP A 115 -0.63 -1.40 20.53
N PRO A 116 0.29 -1.99 19.73
CA PRO A 116 -0.03 -2.47 18.40
C PRO A 116 -1.30 -3.31 18.41
N ILE A 117 -2.21 -3.04 17.48
CA ILE A 117 -3.43 -3.83 17.34
C ILE A 117 -3.02 -5.24 16.92
N THR A 118 -3.13 -6.20 17.83
CA THR A 118 -2.82 -7.59 17.54
C THR A 118 -3.96 -8.23 16.75
N PRO A 119 -3.68 -8.95 15.66
CA PRO A 119 -4.70 -9.73 14.96
C PRO A 119 -5.41 -10.71 15.90
N TYR A 120 -6.69 -10.97 15.66
CA TYR A 120 -7.39 -12.07 16.32
C TYR A 120 -6.92 -13.40 15.74
N GLU A 121 -6.54 -14.35 16.60
CA GLU A 121 -6.13 -15.70 16.18
C GLU A 121 -7.27 -16.47 15.50
N VAL A 122 -8.52 -16.27 15.95
CA VAL A 122 -9.71 -16.85 15.34
C VAL A 122 -10.74 -15.75 15.16
N LYS A 123 -11.12 -15.47 13.92
CA LYS A 123 -12.08 -14.42 13.57
C LYS A 123 -13.22 -14.97 12.72
N PRO A 124 -14.44 -15.03 13.27
CA PRO A 124 -15.64 -15.24 12.48
C PRO A 124 -15.95 -14.02 11.60
N SER A 125 -16.42 -14.25 10.38
CA SER A 125 -16.91 -13.23 9.45
C SER A 125 -18.19 -13.69 8.76
N ASN A 126 -18.98 -12.72 8.27
CA ASN A 126 -20.19 -12.98 7.50
C ASN A 126 -21.20 -13.93 8.21
N LEU A 127 -21.23 -13.88 9.55
CA LEU A 127 -22.14 -14.72 10.34
C LEU A 127 -23.59 -14.31 10.07
N GLN A 128 -24.43 -15.29 9.73
CA GLN A 128 -25.83 -15.09 9.43
C GLN A 128 -26.68 -16.19 10.05
N LEU A 129 -27.76 -15.80 10.72
CA LEU A 129 -28.79 -16.70 11.22
C LEU A 129 -30.11 -16.38 10.50
N THR A 130 -30.62 -17.33 9.73
CA THR A 130 -31.84 -17.17 8.93
C THR A 130 -32.88 -18.23 9.28
N ILE A 131 -34.15 -17.87 9.18
CA ILE A 131 -35.27 -18.82 9.25
C ILE A 131 -35.51 -19.34 7.84
N GLN A 132 -35.48 -20.66 7.67
CA GLN A 132 -35.71 -21.28 6.36
C GLN A 132 -37.19 -21.21 5.96
N PRO A 133 -37.50 -21.26 4.65
CA PRO A 133 -38.88 -21.36 4.17
C PRO A 133 -39.64 -22.50 4.87
N GLY A 134 -40.83 -22.20 5.39
CA GLY A 134 -41.60 -23.15 6.21
C GLY A 134 -41.55 -22.87 7.72
N GLY A 135 -40.59 -22.05 8.20
CA GLY A 135 -40.60 -21.51 9.56
C GLY A 135 -40.26 -22.50 10.68
N THR A 136 -39.83 -23.72 10.32
CA THR A 136 -39.51 -24.79 11.28
C THR A 136 -38.01 -25.01 11.46
N GLU A 137 -37.18 -24.44 10.59
CA GLU A 137 -35.73 -24.63 10.58
C GLU A 137 -34.98 -23.30 10.63
N LEU A 138 -33.86 -23.32 11.33
CA LEU A 138 -32.89 -22.22 11.37
C LEU A 138 -31.64 -22.66 10.60
N GLN A 139 -31.07 -21.75 9.81
CA GLN A 139 -29.79 -21.95 9.16
C GLN A 139 -28.80 -20.93 9.72
N PHE A 140 -27.66 -21.42 10.19
CA PHE A 140 -26.54 -20.60 10.62
C PHE A 140 -25.38 -20.77 9.64
N THR A 141 -24.96 -19.68 9.01
CA THR A 141 -23.86 -19.66 8.03
C THR A 141 -22.84 -18.60 8.40
N GLY A 142 -21.67 -18.70 7.78
CA GLY A 142 -20.60 -17.73 7.89
C GLY A 142 -19.25 -18.37 7.62
N GLU A 143 -18.20 -17.62 7.89
CA GLU A 143 -16.81 -18.02 7.68
C GLU A 143 -16.05 -17.87 8.99
N ILE A 144 -15.04 -18.72 9.19
CA ILE A 144 -14.10 -18.58 10.30
C ILE A 144 -12.72 -18.51 9.67
N ARG A 145 -11.99 -17.44 9.95
CA ARG A 145 -10.60 -17.29 9.56
C ARG A 145 -9.72 -17.57 10.78
N VAL A 146 -8.79 -18.50 10.63
CA VAL A 146 -7.79 -18.81 11.65
C VAL A 146 -6.44 -18.25 11.18
N ARG A 147 -5.80 -17.45 12.02
CA ARG A 147 -4.43 -17.00 11.78
C ARG A 147 -3.48 -18.17 12.03
N THR A 148 -2.62 -18.45 11.06
CA THR A 148 -1.69 -19.59 11.07
C THR A 148 -0.22 -19.15 11.14
N THR A 149 0.02 -17.85 11.29
CA THR A 149 1.35 -17.22 11.20
C THR A 149 2.31 -17.73 12.27
N ASP A 150 1.83 -17.79 13.51
CA ASP A 150 2.61 -18.24 14.67
C ASP A 150 2.13 -19.60 15.19
N LEU A 151 1.34 -20.32 14.39
CA LEU A 151 0.77 -21.60 14.80
C LEU A 151 1.83 -22.70 14.72
N ASN A 152 2.26 -23.18 15.89
CA ASN A 152 3.15 -24.34 15.99
C ASN A 152 2.34 -25.64 15.78
N GLY A 153 2.11 -26.02 14.52
CA GLY A 153 1.45 -27.27 14.14
C GLY A 153 0.47 -27.11 12.99
N THR A 154 -0.34 -28.14 12.76
CA THR A 154 -1.42 -28.12 11.76
C THR A 154 -2.78 -28.05 12.44
N ILE A 155 -3.70 -27.28 11.87
CA ILE A 155 -5.09 -27.24 12.32
C ILE A 155 -5.74 -28.58 11.96
N SER A 156 -6.04 -29.41 12.95
CA SER A 156 -6.68 -30.71 12.72
C SER A 156 -8.17 -30.57 12.44
N ASN A 157 -8.84 -29.60 13.07
CA ASN A 157 -10.28 -29.39 12.95
C ASN A 157 -10.68 -28.01 13.49
N VAL A 158 -11.73 -27.41 12.92
CA VAL A 158 -12.39 -26.21 13.45
C VAL A 158 -13.88 -26.51 13.62
N GLN A 159 -14.41 -26.22 14.79
CA GLN A 159 -15.81 -26.50 15.14
C GLN A 159 -16.39 -25.32 15.90
N LEU A 160 -17.66 -25.02 15.63
CA LEU A 160 -18.42 -24.04 16.40
C LEU A 160 -19.24 -24.77 17.46
N VAL A 161 -18.93 -24.52 18.72
CA VAL A 161 -19.69 -25.02 19.86
C VAL A 161 -20.73 -23.97 20.23
N TYR A 162 -21.98 -24.37 20.41
CA TYR A 162 -23.05 -23.47 20.84
C TYR A 162 -23.75 -23.98 22.09
N VAL A 163 -24.41 -23.07 22.80
CA VAL A 163 -25.22 -23.36 23.99
C VAL A 163 -26.61 -22.77 23.80
N ASP A 164 -27.58 -23.28 24.55
CA ASP A 164 -28.91 -22.66 24.58
C ASP A 164 -28.88 -21.29 25.30
N ARG A 165 -30.03 -20.62 25.34
CA ARG A 165 -30.17 -19.30 25.97
C ARG A 165 -29.78 -19.29 27.45
N ASN A 166 -29.87 -20.43 28.13
CA ASN A 166 -29.55 -20.58 29.55
C ASN A 166 -28.11 -21.07 29.77
N GLY A 167 -27.32 -21.22 28.70
CA GLY A 167 -25.96 -21.76 28.75
C GLY A 167 -25.91 -23.29 28.84
N ALA A 168 -27.05 -23.98 28.69
CA ALA A 168 -27.09 -25.43 28.75
C ALA A 168 -26.74 -26.04 27.38
N SER A 169 -25.99 -27.14 27.41
CA SER A 169 -25.60 -27.93 26.23
C SER A 169 -26.53 -29.14 26.05
N THR A 170 -27.85 -28.95 26.17
CA THR A 170 -28.87 -30.00 26.07
C THR A 170 -29.30 -30.30 24.62
N CYS A 171 -28.37 -30.21 23.67
CA CYS A 171 -28.55 -30.46 22.24
C CYS A 171 -27.78 -31.70 21.73
N GLY A 172 -27.36 -32.59 22.62
CA GLY A 172 -26.53 -33.74 22.28
C GLY A 172 -25.07 -33.31 22.07
N SER A 173 -24.62 -33.14 20.83
CA SER A 173 -23.24 -32.72 20.53
C SER A 173 -23.03 -31.21 20.58
N CYS A 174 -24.07 -30.40 20.34
CA CYS A 174 -24.01 -28.93 20.34
C CYS A 174 -22.85 -28.34 19.54
N VAL A 175 -22.50 -29.00 18.44
CA VAL A 175 -21.34 -28.68 17.60
C VAL A 175 -21.81 -28.55 16.15
N ILE A 176 -21.40 -27.47 15.51
CA ILE A 176 -21.49 -27.28 14.06
C ILE A 176 -20.09 -27.52 13.48
N SER A 177 -19.98 -28.55 12.65
CA SER A 177 -18.74 -28.82 11.90
C SER A 177 -18.53 -27.75 10.84
N THR A 178 -17.28 -27.32 10.67
CA THR A 178 -16.90 -26.43 9.57
C THR A 178 -16.37 -27.23 8.40
N GLN A 179 -16.32 -26.58 7.22
CA GLN A 179 -15.64 -27.10 6.05
C GLN A 179 -14.46 -26.19 5.73
N TYR A 180 -13.30 -26.78 5.46
CA TYR A 180 -12.14 -26.02 5.01
C TYR A 180 -12.43 -25.34 3.66
N ALA A 181 -12.28 -24.02 3.62
CA ALA A 181 -12.61 -23.19 2.47
C ALA A 181 -11.36 -22.78 1.65
N GLY A 182 -10.17 -22.77 2.26
CA GLY A 182 -8.92 -22.41 1.59
C GLY A 182 -7.91 -21.74 2.52
N THR A 183 -6.78 -21.34 1.97
CA THR A 183 -5.74 -20.58 2.69
C THR A 183 -5.52 -19.23 2.02
N ALA A 184 -5.07 -18.26 2.81
CA ALA A 184 -4.73 -16.92 2.33
C ALA A 184 -3.45 -16.43 3.00
N ASN A 185 -2.68 -15.61 2.30
CA ASN A 185 -1.48 -14.97 2.84
C ASN A 185 -1.52 -13.46 2.56
N GLY A 186 -1.16 -12.67 3.56
CA GLY A 186 -0.85 -11.24 3.45
C GLY A 186 0.66 -11.01 3.43
N PHE A 187 1.07 -9.75 3.62
CA PHE A 187 2.48 -9.38 3.67
C PHE A 187 3.20 -9.98 4.89
N ASP A 188 2.57 -9.92 6.06
CA ASP A 188 3.16 -10.39 7.33
C ASP A 188 2.46 -11.62 7.93
N ASP A 189 1.25 -11.96 7.47
CA ASP A 189 0.39 -12.98 8.10
C ASP A 189 -0.12 -14.04 7.11
N SER A 190 -0.26 -15.27 7.60
CA SER A 190 -0.91 -16.41 6.94
C SER A 190 -2.21 -16.82 7.65
N PHE A 191 -3.17 -17.35 6.88
CA PHE A 191 -4.51 -17.72 7.33
C PHE A 191 -5.04 -19.00 6.68
N ALA A 192 -5.95 -19.69 7.37
CA ALA A 192 -6.71 -20.86 6.91
C ALA A 192 -8.20 -20.78 7.31
#